data_AF-A0A6M8QII5-F1
#
_entry.id   AF-A0A6M8QII5-F1
#
_cell.length_a   1.000
_cell.length_b   1.000
_cell.length_c   1.000
_cell.angle_alpha   90.00
_cell.angle_beta   90.00
_cell.angle_gamma   90.00
#
_symmetry.space_group_name_H-M   'P 1'
#
loop_
_entity.id
_entity.type
_entity.pdbx_description
1 polymer ?
#
loop_
_entity_poly.entity_id
_entity_poly.type
_entity_poly.pdbx_seq_one_letter_code
_entity_poly.pdbx_strand_id
1 'polypeptide(L)' 'SKVATQGAKQFLKHNFVLNYTISYSTDKKKWIYYKGDSNTVRKTLDGNRGAYDTKENIFFPPLIGRYVRLHPLHSYNYPT' A
#
# COMPACT_ATOMS: atom_id res chain seq x y z
N SER A 1 -8.14 -9.23 7.35
CA SER A 1 -6.88 -9.05 6.61
C SER A 1 -6.38 -7.62 6.76
N LYS A 2 -5.07 -7.41 6.97
CA LYS A 2 -4.47 -6.08 7.16
C LYS A 2 -3.14 -5.96 6.43
N VAL A 3 -2.67 -4.73 6.23
CA VAL A 3 -1.32 -4.40 5.78
C VAL A 3 -0.69 -3.41 6.74
N ALA A 4 0.59 -3.60 7.04
CA ALA A 4 1.40 -2.65 7.78
C ALA A 4 2.53 -2.17 6.86
N THR A 5 2.74 -0.86 6.80
CA THR A 5 3.72 -0.22 5.92
C THR A 5 4.69 0.58 6.76
N GLN A 6 5.99 0.46 6.47
CA GLN A 6 7.07 1.19 7.12
C GLN A 6 8.03 1.72 6.05
N GLY A 7 8.85 2.70 6.42
CA GLY A 7 9.89 3.28 5.57
C GLY A 7 11.27 2.70 5.86
N ALA A 8 12.27 3.36 5.31
CA ALA A 8 13.67 3.11 5.58
C ALA A 8 14.44 4.43 5.65
N LYS A 9 15.59 4.43 6.33
CA LYS A 9 16.52 5.55 6.33
C LYS A 9 17.83 5.11 5.71
N GLN A 10 18.32 5.89 4.74
CA GLN A 10 19.63 5.69 4.12
C GLN A 10 20.45 6.98 4.31
N PHE A 11 21.50 6.91 5.14
CA PHE A 11 22.25 8.09 5.60
C PHE A 11 21.32 9.17 6.19
N LEU A 12 21.32 10.38 5.62
CA LEU A 12 20.43 11.49 6.00
C LEU A 12 19.09 11.48 5.25
N LYS A 13 18.88 10.54 4.31
CA LYS A 13 17.66 10.47 3.50
C LYS A 13 16.64 9.51 4.09
N HIS A 14 15.40 9.95 4.18
CA HIS A 14 14.26 9.15 4.63
C HIS A 14 13.51 8.69 3.38
N ASN A 15 13.22 7.40 3.27
CA ASN A 15 12.48 6.81 2.17
C ASN A 15 11.17 6.23 2.73
N PHE A 16 10.03 6.77 2.30
CA PHE A 16 8.73 6.27 2.72
C PHE A 16 7.62 6.55 1.71
N VAL A 17 6.54 5.79 1.80
CA VAL A 17 5.38 5.93 0.91
C VAL A 17 4.30 6.68 1.67
N LEU A 18 3.88 7.81 1.14
CA LEU A 18 2.81 8.63 1.74
C LEU A 18 1.45 8.00 1.50
N ASN A 19 1.18 7.55 0.27
CA ASN A 19 -0.11 6.97 -0.11
C ASN A 19 0.12 5.93 -1.20
N TYR A 20 -0.71 4.89 -1.21
CA TYR A 20 -0.63 3.81 -2.18
C TYR A 20 -2.00 3.20 -2.49
N THR A 21 -2.06 2.42 -3.56
CA THR A 21 -3.21 1.56 -3.88
C THR A 21 -2.79 0.11 -3.92
N ILE A 22 -3.74 -0.82 -3.79
CA ILE A 22 -3.45 -2.26 -3.81
C ILE A 22 -4.20 -2.90 -4.96
N SER A 23 -3.53 -3.82 -5.67
CA SER A 23 -4.20 -4.80 -6.51
C SER A 23 -3.90 -6.22 -6.04
N TYR A 24 -4.82 -7.14 -6.31
CA TYR A 24 -4.68 -8.53 -5.90
C TYR A 24 -5.17 -9.49 -6.98
N SER A 25 -4.73 -10.73 -6.87
CA SER A 25 -4.99 -11.79 -7.84
C SER A 25 -4.98 -13.16 -7.15
N THR A 26 -5.76 -14.10 -7.67
CA THR A 26 -5.72 -15.52 -7.28
C THR A 26 -4.81 -16.35 -8.20
N ASP A 27 -4.53 -15.87 -9.42
CA ASP A 27 -3.91 -16.63 -10.51
C ASP A 27 -2.63 -16.00 -11.13
N LYS A 28 -2.18 -14.83 -10.62
CA LYS A 28 -1.12 -13.95 -11.16
C LYS A 28 -1.40 -13.32 -12.53
N LYS A 29 -2.49 -13.68 -13.21
CA LYS A 29 -2.82 -13.20 -14.56
C LYS A 29 -3.81 -12.04 -14.49
N LYS A 30 -4.95 -12.26 -13.81
CA LYS A 30 -5.98 -11.24 -13.64
C LYS A 30 -5.76 -10.49 -12.33
N TRP A 31 -5.55 -9.18 -12.43
CA TRP A 31 -5.36 -8.29 -11.29
C TRP A 31 -6.56 -7.37 -11.14
N ILE A 32 -7.08 -7.25 -9.92
CA ILE A 32 -8.17 -6.34 -9.58
C ILE A 32 -7.73 -5.39 -8.47
N TYR A 33 -8.15 -4.13 -8.58
CA TYR A 33 -7.85 -3.14 -7.55
C TYR A 33 -8.75 -3.34 -6.34
N TYR A 34 -8.17 -3.14 -5.15
CA TYR A 34 -8.92 -3.09 -3.92
C TYR A 34 -9.71 -1.78 -3.87
N LYS A 35 -11.05 -1.88 -3.85
CA LYS A 35 -11.98 -0.75 -3.76
C LYS A 35 -12.48 -0.51 -2.33
N GLY A 36 -12.58 -1.55 -1.51
CA GLY A 36 -13.11 -1.42 -0.15
C GLY A 36 -14.52 -0.81 -0.13
N ASP A 37 -14.71 0.14 0.78
CA ASP A 37 -15.84 1.04 0.97
C ASP A 37 -15.78 2.32 0.11
N SER A 38 -14.75 2.49 -0.72
CA SER A 38 -14.57 3.71 -1.51
C SER A 38 -15.58 3.79 -2.65
N ASN A 39 -16.05 5.01 -2.97
CA ASN A 39 -16.90 5.27 -4.15
C ASN A 39 -16.10 5.27 -5.46
N THR A 40 -14.77 5.28 -5.40
CA THR A 40 -13.88 5.31 -6.57
C THR A 40 -13.58 3.90 -7.11
N VAL A 41 -12.90 3.81 -8.26
CA VAL A 41 -12.49 2.52 -8.87
C VAL A 41 -11.42 1.78 -8.03
N ARG A 42 -10.66 2.51 -7.20
CA ARG A 42 -9.62 1.97 -6.30
C ARG A 42 -9.54 2.78 -5.02
N LYS A 43 -9.35 2.12 -3.87
CA LYS A 43 -9.14 2.77 -2.57
C LYS A 43 -7.70 3.22 -2.46
N THR A 44 -7.51 4.51 -2.21
CA THR A 44 -6.23 5.07 -1.78
C THR A 44 -6.09 4.80 -0.29
N LEU A 45 -4.98 4.16 0.07
CA LEU A 45 -4.61 3.88 1.45
C LEU A 45 -3.51 4.84 1.88
N ASP A 46 -3.59 5.28 3.13
CA ASP A 46 -2.54 6.10 3.73
C ASP A 46 -1.35 5.22 4.08
N GLY A 47 -0.16 5.67 3.72
CA GLY A 47 1.11 5.11 4.12
C GLY A 47 1.69 5.81 5.33
N ASN A 48 3.00 5.66 5.49
CA ASN A 48 3.73 6.15 6.65
C ASN A 48 4.25 7.58 6.43
N ARG A 49 4.62 8.25 7.53
CA ARG A 49 5.07 9.65 7.54
C ARG A 49 6.53 9.82 7.97
N GLY A 50 7.26 8.72 8.06
CA GLY A 50 8.64 8.71 8.53
C GLY A 50 9.31 7.37 8.26
N ALA A 51 10.64 7.33 8.38
CA ALA A 51 11.43 6.14 8.09
C ALA A 51 11.19 4.98 9.07
N TYR A 52 10.78 5.29 10.31
CA TYR A 52 10.61 4.30 11.37
C TYR A 52 9.16 4.07 11.76
N ASP A 53 8.25 4.93 11.31
CA ASP A 53 6.84 4.85 11.65
C ASP A 53 6.16 3.71 10.88
N THR A 54 5.45 2.86 11.59
CA THR A 54 4.60 1.83 11.00
C THR A 54 3.16 2.34 10.90
N LYS A 55 2.60 2.32 9.69
CA LYS A 55 1.18 2.60 9.45
C LYS A 55 0.44 1.30 9.16
N GLU A 56 -0.55 0.96 9.98
CA GLU A 56 -1.45 -0.15 9.72
C GLU A 56 -2.72 0.31 8.98
N ASN A 57 -3.17 -0.49 8.01
CA ASN A 57 -4.45 -0.35 7.33
C ASN A 57 -5.20 -1.68 7.35
N ILE A 58 -6.44 -1.65 7.81
CA ILE A 58 -7.33 -2.83 7.83
C ILE A 58 -8.13 -2.85 6.53
N PHE A 59 -8.18 -4.01 5.88
CA PHE A 59 -9.05 -4.20 4.71
C PHE A 59 -10.45 -4.57 5.17
N PHE A 60 -11.40 -3.69 4.87
CA PHE A 60 -12.83 -3.90 5.02
C PHE A 60 -13.56 -3.52 3.72
N PRO A 61 -14.24 -4.47 3.05
CA PRO A 61 -14.24 -5.92 3.30
C PRO A 61 -12.84 -6.57 3.20
N PRO A 62 -12.62 -7.77 3.78
CA PRO A 62 -11.33 -8.44 3.71
C PRO A 62 -10.92 -8.76 2.28
N LEU A 63 -9.61 -8.68 2.01
CA LEU A 63 -9.02 -8.99 0.71
C LEU A 63 -8.86 -10.51 0.58
N ILE A 64 -9.47 -11.10 -0.45
CA ILE A 64 -9.37 -12.53 -0.74
C ILE A 64 -8.54 -12.71 -2.03
N GLY A 65 -7.31 -13.18 -1.88
CA GLY A 65 -6.38 -13.37 -2.98
C GLY A 65 -5.09 -14.06 -2.52
N ARG A 66 -4.32 -14.57 -3.47
CA ARG A 66 -3.02 -15.21 -3.20
C ARG A 66 -1.85 -14.27 -3.45
N TYR A 67 -2.01 -13.36 -4.40
CA TYR A 67 -0.99 -12.42 -4.81
C TYR A 67 -1.48 -11.01 -4.58
N VAL A 68 -0.60 -10.18 -4.01
CA VAL A 68 -0.89 -8.80 -3.65
C VAL A 68 0.22 -7.93 -4.22
N ARG A 69 -0.14 -6.82 -4.85
CA ARG A 69 0.77 -5.78 -5.34
C ARG A 69 0.38 -4.46 -4.69
N LEU A 70 1.40 -3.78 -4.17
CA LEU A 70 1.29 -2.43 -3.65
C LEU A 70 1.80 -1.46 -4.72
N HIS A 71 1.03 -0.43 -5.02
CA HIS A 71 1.33 0.59 -6.03
C HIS A 71 1.48 1.94 -5.32
N PRO A 72 2.73 2.40 -5.07
CA PRO A 72 2.96 3.72 -4.51
C PRO A 72 2.37 4.79 -5.43
N LEU A 73 1.64 5.75 -4.87
CA LEU A 73 1.15 6.93 -5.60
C LEU A 73 2.03 8.14 -5.32
N HIS A 74 2.29 8.38 -4.03
CA HIS A 74 3.16 9.46 -3.57
C HIS A 74 4.17 8.89 -2.57
N SER A 75 5.41 9.33 -2.69
CA SER A 75 6.52 8.91 -1.85
C SER A 75 7.41 10.10 -1.51
N TYR A 76 8.10 9.99 -0.38
CA TYR A 76 9.14 10.91 0.01
C TYR A 76 10.48 10.22 -0.23
N ASN A 77 11.26 10.78 -1.17
CA ASN A 77 12.39 10.13 -1.86
C ASN A 77 11.99 8.86 -2.64
N TYR A 78 12.88 8.40 -3.53
CA TYR A 78 12.58 7.32 -4.47
C TYR A 78 12.18 6.02 -3.75
N PRO A 79 11.08 5.37 -4.16
CA PRO A 79 10.82 3.98 -3.82
C PRO A 79 11.80 3.14 -4.65
N THR A 80 12.92 2.74 -4.07
CA THR A 80 13.82 1.72 -4.65
C THR A 80 13.14 0.36 -4.68
#